data_AF-A0A1V8RMR2-F1
#
_entry.id   AF-A0A1V8RMR2-F1
#
_cell.length_a   1.000
_cell.length_b   1.000
_cell.length_c   1.000
_cell.angle_alpha   90.00
_cell.angle_beta   90.00
_cell.angle_gamma   90.00
#
_symmetry.space_group_name_H-M   'P 1'
#
loop_
_entity.id
_entity.type
_entity.pdbx_description
1 polymer ?
#
loop_
_entity_poly.entity_id
_entity_poly.type
_entity_poly.pdbx_seq_one_letter_code
_entity_poly.pdbx_strand_id
1 'polypeptide(L)'
;MVNFPSFMFHHRDRHKKVAESGRNGAAAGTDERMAREILSMAWPQSDSAFGWFAAEAAAAKTVRDQWRGVMGFGRDQTLVAAYWRRGATGLMAG
;
A
#
# COMPACT_ATOMS: atom_id res chain seq x y z
N MET A 1 -5.03 -18.64 8.30
CA MET A 1 -5.37 -17.21 8.19
C MET A 1 -4.21 -16.53 7.47
N VAL A 2 -4.35 -16.26 6.18
CA VAL A 2 -3.21 -15.85 5.33
C VAL A 2 -2.85 -14.40 5.67
N ASN A 3 -1.67 -14.19 6.26
CA ASN A 3 -1.15 -12.88 6.62
C ASN A 3 -0.43 -12.30 5.40
N PHE A 4 -1.07 -11.40 4.66
CA PHE A 4 -0.41 -10.65 3.59
C PHE A 4 -0.80 -9.18 3.64
N PRO A 5 0.06 -8.33 4.23
CA PRO A 5 0.35 -7.03 3.67
C PRO A 5 1.70 -7.11 2.97
N SER A 6 1.68 -7.24 1.65
CA SER A 6 2.90 -7.13 0.85
C SER A 6 3.04 -5.69 0.37
N PHE A 7 4.14 -5.05 0.76
CA PHE A 7 4.55 -3.74 0.25
C PHE A 7 5.92 -3.89 -0.39
N MET A 8 6.06 -3.43 -1.64
CA MET A 8 7.31 -3.54 -2.38
C MET A 8 7.52 -2.29 -3.23
N PHE A 9 8.62 -1.58 -2.97
CA PHE A 9 9.22 -0.71 -3.98
C PHE A 9 10.07 -1.56 -4.93
N HIS A 10 9.77 -1.50 -6.23
CA HIS A 10 10.65 -2.12 -7.23
C HIS A 10 11.72 -1.09 -7.62
N HIS A 11 12.98 -1.39 -7.29
CA HIS A 11 14.16 -0.71 -7.83
C HIS A 11 14.89 -1.72 -8.71
N ARG A 12 15.08 -1.42 -10.01
CA ARG A 12 15.66 -2.38 -10.95
C ARG A 12 17.14 -2.69 -10.64
N ASP A 13 17.82 -1.82 -9.89
CA ASP A 13 19.22 -2.00 -9.48
C ASP A 13 19.48 -1.70 -7.99
N ARG A 14 19.27 -2.72 -7.14
CA ARG A 14 19.69 -2.78 -5.72
C ARG A 14 18.92 -1.92 -4.70
N HIS A 15 18.68 -2.52 -3.54
CA HIS A 15 17.93 -2.06 -2.35
C HIS A 15 16.39 -2.08 -2.47
N LYS A 16 15.79 -3.24 -2.20
CA LYS A 16 14.36 -3.38 -1.90
C LYS A 16 14.09 -2.78 -0.53
N LYS A 17 13.21 -1.78 -0.43
CA LYS A 17 12.65 -1.34 0.86
C LYS A 17 11.31 -2.04 1.05
N VAL A 18 11.30 -3.04 1.92
CA VAL A 18 10.08 -3.75 2.34
C VAL A 18 9.64 -3.11 3.66
N ALA A 19 8.37 -2.73 3.74
CA ALA A 19 7.75 -2.23 4.96
C ALA A 19 6.76 -3.29 5.43
N GLU A 20 7.07 -3.93 6.56
CA GLU A 20 6.17 -4.88 7.22
C GLU A 20 5.65 -4.23 8.50
N SER A 21 4.34 -3.97 8.56
CA SER A 21 3.68 -3.41 9.75
C SER A 21 3.05 -4.54 10.55
N GLY A 22 3.49 -4.74 11.79
CA GLY A 22 2.84 -5.67 12.73
C GLY A 22 1.52 -5.10 13.26
N ARG A 23 0.49 -5.94 13.42
CA ARG A 23 -0.85 -5.50 13.85
C ARG A 23 -0.99 -5.13 15.34
N ASN A 24 0.02 -5.36 16.17
CA ASN A 24 0.03 -5.09 17.62
C ASN A 24 -1.27 -5.48 18.37
N GLY A 25 -1.90 -6.60 17.98
CA GLY A 25 -3.16 -7.09 18.55
C GLY A 25 -4.45 -6.53 17.93
N ALA A 26 -4.38 -5.53 17.05
CA ALA A 26 -5.54 -4.98 16.35
C ALA A 26 -6.14 -5.98 15.34
N ALA A 27 -7.46 -5.94 15.20
CA ALA A 27 -8.15 -6.67 14.14
C ALA A 27 -7.69 -6.17 12.77
N ALA A 28 -7.71 -7.06 11.76
CA ALA A 28 -7.36 -6.64 10.40
C ALA A 28 -8.34 -5.56 9.92
N GLY A 29 -7.85 -4.55 9.23
CA GLY A 29 -8.67 -3.48 8.63
C GLY A 29 -9.33 -2.51 9.63
N THR A 30 -8.96 -2.56 10.92
CA THR A 30 -9.45 -1.60 11.93
C THR A 30 -8.41 -0.55 12.31
N ASP A 31 -7.19 -0.64 11.77
CA ASP A 31 -6.13 0.32 12.02
C ASP A 31 -5.52 0.82 10.69
N GLU A 32 -5.40 2.14 10.58
CA GLU A 32 -4.79 2.86 9.46
C GLU A 32 -3.27 2.94 9.56
N ARG A 33 -2.68 2.44 10.65
CA ARG A 33 -1.25 2.52 10.95
C ARG A 33 -0.37 2.09 9.78
N MET A 34 -0.73 1.02 9.09
CA MET A 34 0.03 0.57 7.92
C MET A 34 0.02 1.59 6.79
N ALA A 35 -1.14 2.19 6.48
CA ALA A 35 -1.22 3.24 5.46
C ALA A 35 -0.37 4.46 5.88
N ARG A 36 -0.45 4.87 7.15
CA ARG A 36 0.36 5.99 7.69
C ARG A 36 1.86 5.72 7.62
N GLU A 37 2.29 4.52 8.02
CA GLU A 37 3.70 4.12 7.97
C GLU A 37 4.22 4.17 6.53
N ILE A 38 3.45 3.64 5.56
CA ILE A 38 3.81 3.73 4.14
C ILE A 38 3.92 5.18 3.67
N LEU A 39 2.93 6.02 4.00
CA LEU A 39 2.91 7.41 3.55
C LEU A 39 3.96 8.30 4.24
N SER A 40 4.49 7.90 5.39
CA SER A 40 5.62 8.57 6.04
C SER A 40 6.98 8.27 5.39
N MET A 41 7.05 7.25 4.54
CA MET A 41 8.29 6.93 3.85
C MET A 41 8.52 7.93 2.71
N ALA A 42 9.72 8.50 2.68
CA ALA A 42 10.14 9.31 1.55
C ALA A 42 10.05 8.46 0.25
N TRP A 43 9.42 9.04 -0.77
CA TRP A 43 9.43 8.43 -2.10
C TRP A 43 10.86 8.42 -2.65
N PRO A 44 11.34 7.30 -3.22
CA PRO A 44 12.70 7.24 -3.77
C PRO A 44 12.90 8.26 -4.89
N GLN A 45 14.00 9.00 -4.87
CA GLN A 45 14.35 10.03 -5.87
C GLN A 45 14.95 9.41 -7.15
N SER A 46 14.32 8.34 -7.67
CA SER A 46 14.78 7.59 -8.84
C SER A 46 13.70 7.59 -9.91
N ASP A 47 14.11 7.78 -11.17
CA ASP A 47 13.21 7.75 -12.34
C ASP A 47 12.57 6.37 -12.57
N SER A 48 13.04 5.34 -11.86
CA SER A 48 12.52 3.97 -11.93
C SER A 48 11.72 3.54 -10.69
N ALA A 49 11.38 4.47 -9.80
CA ALA A 49 10.64 4.15 -8.57
C ALA A 49 9.19 3.73 -8.87
N PHE A 50 8.81 2.53 -8.42
CA PHE A 50 7.45 2.02 -8.52
C PHE A 50 6.89 1.68 -7.13
N GLY A 51 5.75 2.26 -6.77
CA GLY A 51 5.06 2.00 -5.52
C GLY A 51 3.94 0.97 -5.68
N TRP A 52 4.01 -0.13 -4.93
CA TRP A 52 2.95 -1.14 -4.87
C TRP A 52 2.36 -1.27 -3.47
N PHE A 53 1.04 -1.11 -3.34
CA PHE A 53 0.31 -1.24 -2.08
C PHE A 53 -0.95 -2.08 -2.26
N ALA A 54 -1.13 -3.11 -1.42
CA ALA A 54 -2.35 -3.92 -1.40
C ALA A 54 -2.83 -4.15 0.04
N ALA A 55 -4.08 -3.79 0.32
CA ALA A 55 -4.64 -3.87 1.68
C ALA A 55 -6.18 -3.93 1.68
N GLU A 56 -6.77 -3.68 2.86
CA GLU A 56 -8.19 -3.39 3.03
C GLU A 56 -8.58 -2.11 2.28
N ALA A 57 -9.82 -2.05 1.79
CA ALA A 57 -10.31 -0.99 0.91
C ALA A 57 -10.12 0.44 1.41
N ALA A 58 -10.33 0.72 2.69
CA ALA A 58 -10.13 2.06 3.26
C ALA A 58 -8.65 2.44 3.26
N ALA A 59 -7.77 1.52 3.68
CA ALA A 59 -6.32 1.74 3.66
C ALA A 59 -5.79 1.94 2.21
N ALA A 60 -6.26 1.10 1.28
CA ALA A 60 -5.92 1.21 -0.13
C ALA A 60 -6.40 2.54 -0.73
N LYS A 61 -7.60 3.01 -0.34
CA LYS A 61 -8.09 4.32 -0.76
C LYS A 61 -7.18 5.44 -0.28
N THR A 62 -6.81 5.46 1.01
CA THR A 62 -5.93 6.49 1.58
C THR A 62 -4.59 6.58 0.83
N VAL A 63 -3.95 5.44 0.56
CA VAL A 63 -2.67 5.43 -0.17
C VAL A 63 -2.85 5.88 -1.63
N ARG A 64 -3.92 5.44 -2.29
CA ARG A 64 -4.23 5.84 -3.67
C ARG A 64 -4.46 7.34 -3.79
N ASP A 65 -5.22 7.93 -2.88
CA ASP A 65 -5.53 9.36 -2.89
C ASP A 65 -4.26 10.19 -2.69
N GLN A 66 -3.37 9.78 -1.78
CA GLN A 66 -2.11 10.47 -1.57
C GLN A 66 -1.19 10.35 -2.80
N TRP A 67 -0.97 9.14 -3.30
CA TRP A 67 -0.03 8.93 -4.40
C TRP A 67 -0.50 9.53 -5.73
N ARG A 68 -1.77 9.35 -6.09
CA ARG A 68 -2.30 9.80 -7.39
C ARG A 68 -2.91 11.20 -7.32
N GLY A 69 -3.55 11.55 -6.21
CA GLY A 69 -4.21 12.84 -6.03
C GLY A 69 -3.25 13.94 -5.58
N VAL A 70 -2.48 13.68 -4.52
CA VAL A 70 -1.59 14.70 -3.93
C VAL A 70 -0.21 14.73 -4.59
N MET A 71 0.40 13.58 -4.81
CA MET A 71 1.74 13.48 -5.41
C MET A 71 1.72 13.43 -6.95
N GLY A 72 0.54 13.22 -7.55
CA GLY A 72 0.35 13.23 -9.00
C GLY A 72 0.96 12.05 -9.75
N PHE A 73 1.29 10.94 -9.08
CA PHE A 73 1.92 9.79 -9.73
C PHE A 73 0.97 9.04 -10.66
N GLY A 74 1.51 8.60 -11.80
CA GLY A 74 0.80 7.84 -12.82
C GLY A 74 0.58 6.37 -12.47
N ARG A 75 -0.11 5.65 -13.37
CA ARG A 75 -0.33 4.19 -13.26
C ARG A 75 0.94 3.38 -13.52
N ASP A 76 1.84 3.95 -14.30
CA ASP A 76 3.20 3.47 -14.58
C ASP A 76 4.15 3.62 -13.38
N GLN A 77 3.81 4.48 -12.41
CA GLN A 77 4.58 4.71 -11.18
C GLN A 77 3.93 4.05 -9.95
N THR A 78 2.62 3.77 -9.99
CA THR A 78 1.86 3.30 -8.82
C THR A 78 0.82 2.25 -9.15
N LEU A 79 0.78 1.20 -8.31
CA LEU A 79 -0.30 0.22 -8.27
C LEU A 79 -0.83 0.08 -6.84
N VAL A 80 -2.11 0.41 -6.66
CA VAL A 80 -2.80 0.34 -5.37
C VAL A 80 -4.05 -0.52 -5.51
N ALA A 81 -4.11 -1.64 -4.80
CA ALA A 81 -5.22 -2.60 -4.88
C ALA A 81 -5.94 -2.78 -3.54
N ALA A 82 -7.27 -2.75 -3.58
CA ALA A 82 -8.12 -3.10 -2.45
C ALA A 82 -8.49 -4.58 -2.52
N TYR A 83 -7.83 -5.45 -1.77
CA TYR A 83 -8.04 -6.90 -1.84
C TYR A 83 -9.32 -7.36 -1.14
N TRP A 84 -9.72 -6.65 -0.09
CA TRP A 84 -10.88 -6.99 0.71
C TRP A 84 -11.47 -5.73 1.36
N ARG A 85 -12.70 -5.82 1.87
CA ARG A 85 -13.39 -4.72 2.54
C ARG A 85 -14.08 -5.23 3.80
N ARG A 86 -13.91 -4.51 4.91
CA ARG A 86 -14.61 -4.87 6.16
C ARG A 86 -16.13 -4.81 5.99
N GLY A 87 -16.82 -5.83 6.48
CA GLY A 87 -18.28 -5.92 6.39
C GLY A 87 -18.82 -6.31 5.01
N ALA A 88 -17.95 -6.68 4.06
CA ALA A 88 -18.36 -7.20 2.75
C ALA A 88 -17.79 -8.61 2.55
N THR A 89 -18.56 -9.46 1.86
CA THR A 89 -18.13 -10.78 1.40
C THR A 89 -17.93 -10.76 -0.11
N GLY A 90 -16.86 -11.40 -0.60
CA GLY A 90 -16.49 -11.44 -2.02
C GLY A 90 -15.09 -10.86 -2.32
N LEU A 91 -14.52 -11.23 -3.47
CA LEU A 91 -13.24 -10.69 -3.95
C LEU A 91 -13.43 -9.25 -4.42
N MET A 92 -12.63 -8.34 -3.89
CA MET A 92 -12.49 -6.98 -4.42
C MET A 92 -11.21 -6.98 -5.27
N ALA A 93 -11.33 -6.72 -6.56
CA ALA A 93 -10.19 -6.45 -7.43
C ALA A 93 -10.48 -5.15 -8.18
N GLY A 94 -9.64 -4.12 -7.96
CA GLY A 94 -9.78 -2.78 -8.52
C GLY A 94 -8.72 -1.81 -8.00
#